data_AF-A0A855XI86-F1
#
_entry.id   AF-A0A855XI86-F1
#
_cell.length_a   1.000
_cell.length_b   1.000
_cell.length_c   1.000
_cell.angle_alpha   90.00
_cell.angle_beta   90.00
_cell.angle_gamma   90.00
#
_symmetry.space_group_name_H-M   'P 1'
#
loop_
_entity.id
_entity.type
_entity.pdbx_description
1 polymer ?
#
loop_
_entity_poly.entity_id
_entity_poly.type
_entity_poly.pdbx_seq_one_letter_code
_entity_poly.pdbx_strand_id
1 'polypeptide(L)'
;MQTVRKERIILKKLIKFSNNGKQIVSFDELGIKDKFYLNELASKGLVTIVGTKQDDEGYYTECNHLAITDEGKHYFEKRFEINKEVIFKSFWLPIGVAFVTSLLTNGVLYGIKLWLK
;
A
#
# COMPACT_ATOMS: atom_id res chain seq x y z
N MET A 1 -2.12 -15.89 -5.93
CA MET A 1 -1.87 -15.36 -4.55
C MET A 1 -0.40 -15.31 -4.14
N GLN A 2 0.47 -16.24 -4.56
CA GLN A 2 1.90 -16.21 -4.22
C GLN A 2 2.68 -15.06 -4.91
N THR A 3 2.29 -14.73 -6.14
CA THR A 3 2.87 -13.63 -6.93
C THR A 3 2.80 -12.29 -6.20
N VAL A 4 1.59 -11.92 -5.76
CA VAL A 4 1.33 -10.69 -5.01
C VAL A 4 2.11 -10.61 -3.68
N ARG A 5 2.40 -11.75 -3.03
CA ARG A 5 3.23 -11.77 -1.81
C ARG A 5 4.69 -11.47 -2.13
N LYS A 6 5.25 -12.06 -3.19
CA LYS A 6 6.63 -11.82 -3.61
C LYS A 6 6.84 -10.36 -4.03
N GLU A 7 5.92 -9.79 -4.82
CA GLU A 7 5.96 -8.37 -5.19
C GLU A 7 6.05 -7.45 -3.97
N ARG A 8 5.23 -7.69 -2.94
CA ARG A 8 5.25 -6.89 -1.70
C ARG A 8 6.56 -7.01 -0.94
N ILE A 9 7.17 -8.19 -0.91
CA ILE A 9 8.46 -8.40 -0.26
C ILE A 9 9.54 -7.59 -0.98
N ILE A 10 9.54 -7.62 -2.31
CA ILE A 10 10.45 -6.84 -3.15
C ILE A 10 10.26 -5.35 -2.89
N LEU A 11 9.02 -4.85 -2.95
CA LEU A 11 8.71 -3.45 -2.73
C LEU A 11 9.11 -2.99 -1.32
N LYS A 12 8.87 -3.81 -0.29
CA LYS A 12 9.28 -3.50 1.10
C LYS A 12 10.80 -3.42 1.25
N LYS A 13 11.55 -4.28 0.56
CA LYS A 13 13.02 -4.19 0.51
C LYS A 13 13.47 -2.90 -0.18
N LEU A 14 12.90 -2.58 -1.34
CA LEU A 14 13.19 -1.34 -2.08
C LEU A 14 12.93 -0.08 -1.24
N ILE A 15 11.80 -0.01 -0.54
CA ILE A 15 11.49 1.09 0.37
C ILE A 15 12.54 1.19 1.49
N LYS A 16 12.95 0.06 2.06
CA LYS A 16 13.99 0.04 3.10
C LYS A 16 15.33 0.57 2.57
N PHE A 17 15.72 0.19 1.36
CA PHE A 17 16.94 0.70 0.73
C PHE A 17 16.83 2.21 0.42
N SER A 18 15.68 2.65 -0.09
CA SER A 18 15.40 4.07 -0.36
C SER A 18 15.46 4.92 0.91
N ASN A 19 14.88 4.45 2.01
CA ASN A 19 14.95 5.13 3.32
C ASN A 19 16.38 5.19 3.88
N ASN A 20 17.24 4.26 3.48
CA ASN A 20 18.66 4.26 3.83
C ASN A 20 19.52 5.11 2.86
N GLY A 21 18.90 5.87 1.96
CA GLY A 21 19.58 6.76 1.00
C GLY A 21 19.96 6.10 -0.33
N LYS A 22 19.74 4.78 -0.51
CA LYS A 22 19.97 4.09 -1.78
C LYS A 22 18.71 4.12 -2.64
N GLN A 23 18.65 5.05 -3.59
CA GLN A 23 17.51 5.15 -4.52
C GLN A 23 17.54 4.12 -5.65
N ILE A 24 18.73 3.67 -6.05
CA ILE A 24 18.95 2.69 -7.12
C ILE A 24 19.53 1.42 -6.50
N VAL A 25 18.92 0.27 -6.79
CA VAL A 25 19.27 -1.03 -6.21
C VAL A 25 19.39 -2.07 -7.31
N SER A 26 20.43 -2.91 -7.27
CA SER A 26 20.61 -3.97 -8.28
C SER A 26 19.69 -5.18 -8.02
N PHE A 27 19.42 -5.97 -9.06
CA PHE A 27 18.59 -7.19 -8.92
C PHE A 27 19.25 -8.20 -7.98
N ASP A 28 20.58 -8.27 -7.98
CA ASP A 28 21.37 -9.13 -7.11
C ASP A 28 21.25 -8.72 -5.63
N GLU A 29 21.31 -7.41 -5.33
CA GLU A 29 21.09 -6.90 -3.97
C GLU A 29 19.68 -7.21 -3.44
N LEU A 30 18.69 -7.30 -4.33
CA LEU A 30 17.32 -7.67 -3.97
C LEU A 30 17.13 -9.19 -3.84
N GLY A 31 18.07 -9.98 -4.37
CA GLY A 31 17.99 -11.44 -4.44
C GLY A 31 16.92 -11.93 -5.40
N ILE A 32 16.68 -11.21 -6.50
CA ILE A 32 15.61 -11.49 -7.46
C ILE A 32 16.18 -12.25 -8.65
N LYS A 33 15.83 -13.54 -8.76
CA LYS A 33 16.18 -14.37 -9.93
C LYS A 33 15.17 -14.22 -11.09
N ASP A 34 13.91 -13.89 -10.76
CA ASP A 34 12.83 -13.81 -11.74
C ASP A 34 12.49 -12.36 -12.10
N LYS A 35 12.78 -11.97 -13.35
CA LYS A 35 12.43 -10.65 -13.89
C LYS A 35 10.91 -10.43 -14.03
N PHE A 36 10.11 -11.50 -13.98
CA PHE A 36 8.64 -11.44 -14.09
C PHE A 36 8.01 -10.47 -13.07
N TYR A 37 8.39 -10.59 -11.80
CA TYR A 37 7.84 -9.75 -10.72
C TYR A 37 8.25 -8.28 -10.85
N LEU A 38 9.38 -8.00 -11.50
CA LEU A 38 9.88 -6.65 -11.71
C LEU A 38 9.10 -5.94 -12.82
N ASN A 39 8.84 -6.64 -13.92
CA ASN A 39 8.00 -6.12 -14.99
C ASN A 39 6.57 -5.86 -14.51
N GLU A 40 6.04 -6.73 -13.64
CA GLU A 40 4.71 -6.52 -13.07
C GLU A 40 4.67 -5.28 -12.15
N LEU A 41 5.66 -5.10 -11.27
CA LEU A 41 5.80 -3.89 -10.46
C LEU A 41 6.01 -2.62 -11.31
N ALA A 42 6.76 -2.71 -12.40
CA ALA A 42 6.99 -1.60 -13.32
C ALA A 42 5.71 -1.23 -14.09
N SER A 43 4.95 -2.22 -14.55
CA SER A 43 3.65 -2.02 -15.20
C SER A 43 2.63 -1.33 -14.29
N LYS A 44 2.78 -1.50 -12.97
CA LYS A 44 1.97 -0.84 -11.93
C LYS A 44 2.48 0.56 -11.56
N GLY A 45 3.56 1.05 -12.19
CA GLY A 45 4.15 2.36 -11.90
C GLY A 45 4.89 2.45 -10.56
N LEU A 46 5.12 1.33 -9.87
CA LEU A 46 5.71 1.31 -8.52
C LEU A 46 7.25 1.35 -8.54
N VAL A 47 7.85 0.96 -9.65
CA VAL A 47 9.30 0.90 -9.84
C VAL A 47 9.66 1.26 -11.28
N THR A 48 10.87 1.77 -11.48
CA THR A 48 11.45 2.04 -12.79
C THR A 48 12.68 1.16 -12.97
N ILE A 49 12.76 0.44 -14.09
CA ILE A 49 13.94 -0.35 -14.44
C ILE A 49 14.98 0.61 -15.04
N VAL A 50 16.17 0.65 -14.46
CA VAL A 50 17.27 1.52 -14.86
C VAL A 50 18.38 0.68 -15.50
N GLY A 51 18.83 1.12 -16.67
CA GLY A 51 20.01 0.57 -17.34
C GLY A 51 21.28 1.24 -16.82
N THR A 52 22.32 0.46 -16.56
CA THR A 52 23.60 0.97 -16.01
C THR A 52 24.76 1.00 -16.98
N LYS A 53 24.68 0.26 -18.09
CA LYS A 53 25.68 0.30 -19.16
C LYS A 53 25.01 0.78 -20.43
N GLN A 54 25.58 1.81 -21.05
CA GLN A 54 25.24 2.22 -22.42
C GLN A 54 26.27 1.63 -23.36
N ASP A 55 25.84 1.10 -24.50
CA ASP A 55 26.73 0.79 -25.61
C ASP A 55 27.14 2.08 -26.36
N ASP A 56 28.04 1.92 -27.33
CA ASP A 56 28.54 3.03 -28.16
C ASP A 56 27.44 3.67 -29.02
N GLU A 57 26.28 3.02 -29.16
CA GLU A 57 25.08 3.48 -29.87
C GLU A 57 24.07 4.18 -28.92
N GLY A 58 24.37 4.24 -27.62
CA GLY A 58 23.54 4.88 -26.60
C GLY A 58 22.40 4.00 -26.06
N TYR A 59 22.33 2.72 -26.43
CA TYR A 59 21.36 1.77 -25.89
C TYR A 59 21.85 1.15 -24.59
N TYR A 60 20.93 0.94 -23.66
CA TYR A 60 21.26 0.31 -22.38
C TYR A 60 21.48 -1.19 -22.55
N THR A 61 22.73 -1.64 -22.39
CA THR A 61 23.16 -3.05 -22.51
C THR A 61 22.80 -3.89 -21.29
N GLU A 62 22.63 -3.27 -20.11
CA GLU A 62 22.30 -3.98 -18.86
C GLU A 62 21.20 -3.27 -18.06
N CYS A 63 19.95 -3.72 -18.22
CA CYS A 63 18.79 -3.32 -17.42
C CYS A 63 18.69 -4.16 -16.13
N ASN A 64 19.64 -3.95 -15.21
CA ASN A 64 19.80 -4.77 -14.00
C ASN A 64 19.56 -3.99 -12.69
N HIS A 65 19.12 -2.74 -12.77
CA HIS A 65 18.88 -1.88 -11.62
C HIS A 65 17.41 -1.44 -11.54
N LEU A 66 16.95 -1.15 -10.32
CA LEU A 66 15.62 -0.62 -10.04
C LEU A 66 15.73 0.67 -9.24
N ALA A 67 14.95 1.65 -9.66
CA ALA A 67 14.60 2.79 -8.84
C ALA A 67 13.16 2.62 -8.34
N ILE A 68 12.92 2.99 -7.09
CA ILE A 68 11.55 3.09 -6.56
C ILE A 68 10.94 4.42 -7.01
N THR A 69 9.67 4.42 -7.40
CA THR A 69 8.92 5.65 -7.69
C THR A 69 8.31 6.21 -6.40
N ASP A 70 7.87 7.47 -6.43
CA ASP A 70 7.14 8.06 -5.30
C ASP A 70 5.86 7.26 -4.97
N GLU A 71 5.13 6.80 -6.00
CA GLU A 71 3.97 5.92 -5.79
C GLU A 71 4.35 4.58 -5.14
N GLY A 72 5.47 3.99 -5.55
CA GLY A 72 6.02 2.77 -4.93
C GLY A 72 6.35 2.97 -3.46
N LYS A 73 6.88 4.14 -3.10
CA LYS A 73 7.25 4.48 -1.72
C LYS A 73 6.04 4.56 -0.79
N HIS A 74 4.96 5.17 -1.27
CA HIS A 74 3.72 5.36 -0.50
C HIS A 74 2.68 4.22 -0.66
N TYR A 75 3.00 3.17 -1.44
CA TYR A 75 2.07 2.07 -1.72
C TYR A 75 1.46 1.43 -0.47
N PHE A 76 2.27 1.19 0.57
CA PHE A 76 1.78 0.56 1.80
C PHE A 76 0.99 1.51 2.69
N GLU A 77 1.32 2.81 2.69
CA GLU A 77 0.58 3.83 3.44
C GLU A 77 -0.83 3.98 2.85
N LYS A 78 -0.92 4.17 1.53
CA LYS A 78 -2.20 4.25 0.81
C LYS A 78 -3.07 3.01 1.03
N ARG A 79 -2.47 1.82 1.02
CA ARG A 79 -3.17 0.56 1.32
C ARG A 79 -3.66 0.48 2.77
N PHE A 80 -2.87 0.96 3.71
CA PHE A 80 -3.24 0.99 5.12
C PHE A 80 -4.41 1.96 5.34
N GLU A 81 -4.36 3.15 4.74
CA GLU A 81 -5.44 4.14 4.81
C GLU A 81 -6.74 3.61 4.24
N ILE A 82 -6.72 3.02 3.04
CA ILE A 82 -7.90 2.40 2.42
C ILE A 82 -8.48 1.32 3.35
N ASN A 83 -7.64 0.44 3.89
CA ASN A 83 -8.11 -0.62 4.78
C ASN A 83 -8.73 -0.04 6.06
N LYS A 84 -8.11 0.99 6.66
CA LYS A 84 -8.63 1.67 7.84
C LYS A 84 -9.99 2.31 7.56
N GLU A 85 -10.12 3.00 6.43
CA GLU A 85 -11.36 3.64 6.02
C GLU A 85 -12.48 2.63 5.78
N VAL A 86 -12.18 1.51 5.12
CA VAL A 86 -13.15 0.42 4.88
C VAL A 86 -13.61 -0.18 6.19
N ILE A 87 -12.70 -0.48 7.12
CA ILE A 87 -13.06 -1.02 8.45
C ILE A 87 -13.90 -0.01 9.24
N PHE A 88 -13.53 1.28 9.19
CA PHE A 88 -14.28 2.34 9.86
C PHE A 88 -15.71 2.46 9.32
N LYS A 89 -15.87 2.57 8.00
CA LYS A 89 -17.18 2.68 7.35
C LYS A 89 -18.04 1.44 7.51
N SER A 90 -17.44 0.24 7.50
CA SER A 90 -18.20 -1.01 7.48
C SER A 90 -18.57 -1.53 8.86
N PHE A 91 -17.72 -1.31 9.87
CA PHE A 91 -17.93 -1.86 11.21
C PHE A 91 -18.15 -0.78 12.25
N TRP A 92 -17.24 0.19 12.36
CA TRP A 92 -17.29 1.18 13.44
C TRP A 92 -18.45 2.17 13.29
N LEU A 93 -18.72 2.63 12.07
CA LEU A 93 -19.75 3.60 11.79
C LEU A 93 -21.16 3.04 12.09
N PRO A 94 -21.55 1.83 11.63
CA PRO A 94 -22.83 1.22 12.01
C PRO A 94 -22.98 0.99 13.51
N ILE A 95 -21.92 0.56 14.20
CA ILE A 95 -21.94 0.36 15.67
C ILE A 95 -22.18 1.69 16.38
N GLY A 96 -21.47 2.74 15.99
CA GLY A 96 -21.64 4.08 16.55
C GLY A 96 -23.07 4.60 16.35
N VAL A 97 -23.60 4.48 15.12
CA VAL A 97 -24.99 4.87 14.81
C VAL A 97 -25.97 4.10 15.69
N ALA A 98 -25.85 2.77 15.76
CA ALA A 98 -26.74 1.92 16.56
C ALA A 98 -26.72 2.28 18.06
N PHE A 99 -25.54 2.59 18.60
CA PHE A 99 -25.38 3.00 19.99
C PHE A 99 -26.06 4.34 20.27
N VAL A 100 -25.83 5.36 19.42
CA VAL A 100 -26.48 6.67 19.56
C VAL A 100 -28.00 6.55 19.43
N THR A 101 -28.50 5.80 18.44
CA THR A 101 -29.94 5.57 18.28
C THR A 101 -30.54 4.85 19.48
N SER A 102 -29.83 3.89 20.08
CA SER A 102 -30.30 3.17 21.26
C SER A 102 -30.42 4.08 22.49
N LEU A 103 -29.42 4.95 22.71
CA LEU A 103 -29.46 5.93 23.79
C LEU A 103 -30.59 6.95 23.60
N LEU A 104 -30.75 7.48 22.39
CA LEU A 104 -31.84 8.41 22.08
C LEU A 104 -33.21 7.74 22.26
N THR A 105 -33.39 6.53 21.73
CA THR A 105 -34.66 5.80 21.82
C THR A 105 -35.03 5.51 23.27
N ASN A 106 -34.08 5.03 24.08
CA ASN A 106 -34.32 4.77 25.50
C ASN A 106 -34.53 6.05 26.31
N GLY A 107 -33.79 7.13 26.02
CA GLY A 107 -33.96 8.43 26.65
C GLY A 107 -35.33 9.05 26.36
N VAL A 108 -35.78 8.99 25.11
CA VAL A 108 -37.11 9.45 24.68
C VAL A 108 -38.22 8.61 25.32
N LEU A 109 -38.08 7.28 25.34
CA LEU A 109 -39.01 6.38 26.03
C LEU A 109 -39.14 6.69 27.52
N TYR A 110 -38.02 6.99 28.18
CA TYR A 110 -38.01 7.34 29.59
C TYR A 110 -38.69 8.70 29.84
N GLY A 111 -38.44 9.68 28.97
CA GLY A 111 -39.11 10.99 29.01
C GLY A 111 -40.63 10.89 28.82
N ILE A 112 -41.09 10.09 27.86
CA ILE A 112 -42.53 9.84 27.64
C ILE A 112 -43.16 9.14 28.85
N LYS A 113 -42.49 8.15 29.44
CA LYS A 113 -42.96 7.48 30.66
C LYS A 113 -43.06 8.40 31.87
N LEU A 114 -42.14 9.38 31.99
CA LEU A 114 -42.16 10.36 33.06
C LEU A 114 -43.30 11.38 32.89
N TRP A 115 -43.63 11.72 31.64
CA TRP A 115 -44.67 12.69 31.31
C TRP A 115 -46.10 12.11 31.38
N LEU A 116 -46.24 10.81 31.18
CA LEU A 116 -47.51 10.07 31.31
C LEU A 116 -47.84 9.65 32.75
N LYS A 117 -46.99 9.97 33.73
CA LYS A 117 -47.17 9.66 35.16
C LYS A 117 -47.51 10.92 35.93
#